data_AF-A0A2E4RDL9-F1
#
_entry.id   AF-A0A2E4RDL9-F1
#
_cell.length_a   1.000
_cell.length_b   1.000
_cell.length_c   1.000
_cell.angle_alpha   90.00
_cell.angle_beta   90.00
_cell.angle_gamma   90.00
#
_symmetry.space_group_name_H-M   'P 1'
#
loop_
_entity.id
_entity.type
_entity.pdbx_description
1 polymer ?
#
loop_
_entity_poly.entity_id
_entity_poly.type
_entity_poly.pdbx_seq_one_letter_code
_entity_poly.pdbx_strand_id
1 'polypeptide(L)'
;MKKLLLLFFLPLIIISQEEVSEENKEKRDFVFTLLEVENVRPFLETKGWNTLSAASVFDEYGNNVFKYTFSKYQDRVTIWDYEEIGFENKINIETDKYFYNFFFQLIQNSGYTVQSKTINEAQVEEILFEKNPLSILFKSNLNSSRDHSIEITNIKDETKRKQIFEAAAMKRQQKIAAIQLQLENILLTTSELISIEDYNGALDEITLIQVVIDSIEIDYLGEIDIEYYQTMMVSKSNEIEELKRISTIAFYLDQGSNYYNAEKFQLSLDSYQKVLVIDSTNEIALIKIIELEEILNIVNNREKVYSYKNLDKNSYQTVISRLESKLNTVIDESNNGYVNFFLSISFDTLGNNLTTFNINENSKISEIHKNSIFQVLDEIKNSLQATKIKSHYVKSEETINTTIDWNTNKYHVKYSEFNITPPQTRIIENKIRNKGLYGKYEISKKKKQLNGVNTYNDLTISNFQVEGSPSDALYSLIIPGLGSQKTTYGKYGKKTLQRLIPLIAITVGAKTISNKQYEKYSSSTNSADLSLYGESADLWHRIYLGGLSLSTTVYLNDIRRALINGFKNKKVANDLIYEIKQSPISIEKRDIVLEN
;
A
#
# COMPACT_ATOMS: atom_id res chain seq x y z
N MET A 1 -85.08 -27.86 -22.84
CA MET A 1 -86.27 -28.64 -23.25
C MET A 1 -86.73 -29.66 -22.18
N LYS A 2 -86.72 -29.29 -20.88
CA LYS A 2 -87.19 -30.16 -19.77
C LYS A 2 -88.29 -29.52 -18.91
N LYS A 3 -88.81 -28.34 -19.28
CA LYS A 3 -89.82 -27.58 -18.51
C LYS A 3 -91.29 -27.82 -18.95
N LEU A 4 -91.59 -28.93 -19.63
CA LEU A 4 -92.94 -29.15 -20.19
C LEU A 4 -93.61 -30.48 -19.78
N LEU A 5 -93.06 -31.23 -18.81
CA LEU A 5 -93.53 -32.60 -18.54
C LEU A 5 -94.14 -32.82 -17.14
N LEU A 6 -94.39 -31.75 -16.37
CA LEU A 6 -94.95 -31.84 -15.01
C LEU A 6 -96.40 -31.36 -14.88
N LEU A 7 -97.10 -31.12 -16.01
CA LEU A 7 -98.45 -30.55 -16.05
C LEU A 7 -99.55 -31.54 -16.44
N PHE A 8 -99.25 -32.84 -16.54
CA PHE A 8 -100.17 -33.85 -17.07
C PHE A 8 -100.30 -35.11 -16.21
N PHE A 9 -100.41 -34.99 -14.89
CA PHE A 9 -101.00 -36.05 -14.05
C PHE A 9 -101.58 -35.45 -12.76
N LEU A 10 -102.77 -34.84 -12.87
CA LEU A 10 -103.63 -34.52 -11.73
C LEU A 10 -105.03 -35.06 -12.08
N PRO A 11 -105.50 -36.16 -11.47
CA PRO A 11 -106.91 -36.48 -11.52
C PRO A 11 -107.65 -35.40 -10.72
N LEU A 12 -108.62 -34.74 -11.37
CA LEU A 12 -109.61 -33.89 -10.73
C LEU A 12 -110.32 -34.72 -9.64
N ILE A 13 -109.95 -34.49 -8.38
CA ILE A 13 -110.77 -34.86 -7.23
C ILE A 13 -111.25 -33.55 -6.62
N ILE A 14 -112.55 -33.31 -6.75
CA ILE A 14 -113.27 -32.21 -6.12
C ILE A 14 -113.26 -32.50 -4.62
N ILE A 15 -112.31 -31.90 -3.90
CA ILE A 15 -112.38 -31.75 -2.44
C ILE A 15 -113.14 -30.45 -2.18
N SER A 16 -114.10 -30.50 -1.26
CA SER A 16 -114.88 -29.34 -0.83
C SER A 16 -113.98 -28.16 -0.50
N GLN A 17 -114.35 -26.98 -1.02
CA GLN A 17 -113.66 -25.71 -0.83
C GLN A 17 -113.56 -25.33 0.66
N GLU A 18 -112.47 -25.72 1.32
CA GLU A 18 -111.71 -24.76 2.12
C GLU A 18 -110.66 -24.18 1.19
N GLU A 19 -110.71 -22.86 0.94
CA GLU A 19 -109.67 -22.17 0.16
C GLU A 19 -108.31 -22.40 0.81
N VAL A 20 -107.49 -23.27 0.20
CA VAL A 20 -106.08 -23.42 0.58
C VAL A 20 -105.43 -22.06 0.43
N SER A 21 -104.87 -21.52 1.52
CA SER A 21 -104.19 -20.23 1.51
C SER A 21 -103.09 -20.20 0.44
N GLU A 22 -102.89 -19.05 -0.21
CA GLU A 22 -101.79 -18.87 -1.17
C GLU A 22 -100.42 -19.21 -0.55
N GLU A 23 -100.27 -18.97 0.75
CA GLU A 23 -99.09 -19.35 1.53
C GLU A 23 -98.81 -20.87 1.47
N ASN A 24 -99.82 -21.73 1.61
CA ASN A 24 -99.63 -23.19 1.55
C ASN A 24 -99.31 -23.71 0.16
N LYS A 25 -99.81 -23.06 -0.90
CA LYS A 25 -99.42 -23.38 -2.27
C LYS A 25 -97.95 -23.03 -2.52
N GLU A 26 -97.51 -21.87 -2.03
CA GLU A 26 -96.10 -21.46 -2.10
C GLU A 26 -95.20 -22.42 -1.32
N LYS A 27 -95.59 -22.82 -0.09
CA LYS A 27 -94.86 -23.81 0.71
C LYS A 27 -94.76 -25.16 0.01
N ARG A 28 -95.82 -25.66 -0.64
CA ARG A 28 -95.76 -26.90 -1.44
C ARG A 28 -94.73 -26.80 -2.56
N ASP A 29 -94.83 -25.77 -3.40
CA ASP A 29 -93.95 -25.62 -4.56
C ASP A 29 -92.49 -25.42 -4.14
N PHE A 30 -92.30 -24.74 -3.01
CA PHE A 30 -91.02 -24.60 -2.34
C PHE A 30 -90.40 -25.95 -1.96
N VAL A 31 -91.14 -26.83 -1.28
CA VAL A 31 -90.65 -28.15 -0.85
C VAL A 31 -90.22 -29.01 -2.04
N PHE A 32 -91.00 -29.04 -3.11
CA PHE A 32 -90.62 -29.79 -4.31
C PHE A 32 -89.42 -29.17 -5.03
N THR A 33 -89.33 -27.85 -5.08
CA THR A 33 -88.18 -27.18 -5.70
C THR A 33 -86.89 -27.49 -4.94
N LEU A 34 -86.93 -27.52 -3.61
CA LEU A 34 -85.76 -27.83 -2.78
C LEU A 34 -85.11 -29.18 -3.10
N LEU A 35 -85.89 -30.14 -3.59
CA LEU A 35 -85.40 -31.47 -3.98
C LEU A 35 -84.65 -31.46 -5.31
N GLU A 36 -84.76 -30.39 -6.10
CA GLU A 36 -84.17 -30.27 -7.44
C GLU A 36 -82.99 -29.30 -7.52
N VAL A 37 -82.73 -28.50 -6.48
CA VAL A 37 -81.68 -27.47 -6.54
C VAL A 37 -80.30 -28.05 -6.19
N GLU A 38 -79.31 -27.87 -7.09
CA GLU A 38 -77.93 -28.33 -6.88
C GLU A 38 -77.20 -27.59 -5.74
N ASN A 39 -77.58 -26.35 -5.42
CA ASN A 39 -77.02 -25.58 -4.31
C ASN A 39 -78.13 -24.89 -3.51
N VAL A 40 -78.49 -25.48 -2.37
CA VAL A 40 -79.73 -25.16 -1.66
C VAL A 40 -79.64 -23.82 -0.93
N ARG A 41 -78.45 -23.44 -0.44
CA ARG A 41 -78.26 -22.21 0.34
C ARG A 41 -78.52 -20.93 -0.47
N PRO A 42 -77.88 -20.68 -1.63
CA PRO A 42 -78.16 -19.49 -2.43
C PRO A 42 -79.63 -19.41 -2.86
N PHE A 43 -80.26 -20.55 -3.16
CA PHE A 43 -81.67 -20.61 -3.51
C PHE A 43 -82.57 -20.16 -2.35
N LEU A 44 -82.33 -20.64 -1.13
CA LEU A 44 -83.10 -20.26 0.05
C LEU A 44 -82.97 -18.77 0.38
N GLU A 45 -81.76 -18.23 0.31
CA GLU A 45 -81.49 -16.81 0.52
C GLU A 45 -82.27 -15.95 -0.52
N THR A 46 -82.31 -16.36 -1.80
CA THR A 46 -83.09 -15.64 -2.84
C THR A 46 -84.60 -15.69 -2.64
N LYS A 47 -85.11 -16.66 -1.88
CA LYS A 47 -86.54 -16.79 -1.55
C LYS A 47 -86.90 -16.14 -0.21
N GLY A 48 -85.97 -15.38 0.39
CA GLY A 48 -86.19 -14.62 1.61
C GLY A 48 -86.30 -15.49 2.87
N TRP A 49 -85.63 -16.65 2.90
CA TRP A 49 -85.44 -17.44 4.11
C TRP A 49 -84.24 -16.89 4.90
N ASN A 50 -84.37 -16.82 6.23
CA ASN A 50 -83.27 -16.39 7.09
C ASN A 50 -82.41 -17.59 7.48
N THR A 51 -81.11 -17.53 7.20
CA THR A 51 -80.11 -18.50 7.65
C THR A 51 -79.94 -18.40 9.17
N LEU A 52 -80.34 -19.43 9.91
CA LEU A 52 -80.15 -19.52 11.36
C LEU A 52 -78.76 -20.08 11.72
N SER A 53 -78.31 -21.09 10.99
CA SER A 53 -76.97 -21.66 11.14
C SER A 53 -76.50 -22.37 9.87
N ALA A 54 -75.19 -22.39 9.69
CA ALA A 54 -74.50 -23.20 8.68
C ALA A 54 -73.22 -23.72 9.33
N ALA A 55 -73.10 -25.03 9.48
CA ALA A 55 -71.94 -25.64 10.11
C ALA A 55 -71.63 -27.00 9.48
N SER A 56 -70.36 -27.32 9.39
CA SER A 56 -69.91 -28.71 9.28
C SER A 56 -70.12 -29.35 10.65
N VAL A 57 -70.88 -30.45 10.69
CA VAL A 57 -71.17 -31.24 11.88
C VAL A 57 -70.89 -32.69 11.57
N PHE A 58 -70.48 -33.45 12.59
CA PHE A 58 -70.40 -34.90 12.46
C PHE A 58 -71.76 -35.51 12.80
N ASP A 59 -72.25 -36.41 11.95
CA ASP A 59 -73.46 -37.18 12.24
C ASP A 59 -73.19 -38.27 13.31
N GLU A 60 -74.22 -39.07 13.62
CA GLU A 60 -74.09 -40.16 14.61
C GLU A 60 -73.15 -41.30 14.19
N TYR A 61 -72.77 -41.34 12.91
CA TYR A 61 -71.82 -42.31 12.34
C TYR A 61 -70.40 -41.73 12.21
N GLY A 62 -70.20 -40.46 12.55
CA GLY A 62 -68.91 -39.77 12.46
C GLY A 62 -68.60 -39.19 11.09
N ASN A 63 -69.58 -39.13 10.18
CA ASN A 63 -69.40 -38.57 8.85
C ASN A 63 -69.51 -37.05 8.91
N ASN A 64 -68.71 -36.35 8.11
CA ASN A 64 -68.84 -34.91 7.99
C ASN A 64 -70.07 -34.54 7.15
N VAL A 65 -70.95 -33.71 7.71
CA VAL A 65 -72.21 -33.28 7.09
C VAL A 65 -72.31 -31.76 7.18
N PHE A 66 -72.59 -31.13 6.06
CA PHE A 66 -72.93 -29.71 6.05
C PHE A 66 -74.40 -29.54 6.44
N LYS A 67 -74.61 -29.05 7.66
CA LYS A 67 -75.95 -28.78 8.19
C LYS A 67 -76.29 -27.31 8.04
N TYR A 68 -77.34 -27.05 7.29
CA TYR A 68 -77.91 -25.71 7.12
C TYR A 68 -79.29 -25.64 7.77
N THR A 69 -79.52 -24.63 8.61
CA THR A 69 -80.83 -24.40 9.23
C THR A 69 -81.35 -23.03 8.81
N PHE A 70 -82.58 -23.00 8.31
CA PHE A 70 -83.26 -21.79 7.84
C PHE A 70 -84.63 -21.65 8.50
N SER A 71 -85.17 -20.43 8.54
CA SER A 71 -86.54 -20.19 9.01
C SER A 71 -87.29 -19.14 8.20
N LYS A 72 -88.60 -19.33 8.07
CA LYS A 72 -89.56 -18.39 7.46
C LYS A 72 -90.98 -18.72 7.94
N TYR A 73 -91.79 -17.71 8.30
CA TYR A 73 -93.19 -17.87 8.74
C TYR A 73 -93.44 -18.98 9.78
N GLN A 74 -92.61 -19.02 10.84
CA GLN A 74 -92.62 -20.03 11.92
C GLN A 74 -92.16 -21.45 11.52
N ASP A 75 -91.93 -21.70 10.23
CA ASP A 75 -91.36 -22.96 9.77
C ASP A 75 -89.83 -22.94 9.89
N ARG A 76 -89.26 -24.12 10.16
CA ARG A 76 -87.81 -24.33 10.19
C ARG A 76 -87.44 -25.44 9.22
N VAL A 77 -86.53 -25.13 8.30
CA VAL A 77 -86.00 -26.08 7.32
C VAL A 77 -84.56 -26.38 7.69
N THR A 78 -84.28 -27.65 7.95
CA THR A 78 -82.92 -28.15 8.16
C THR A 78 -82.53 -29.03 7.00
N ILE A 79 -81.37 -28.77 6.42
CA ILE A 79 -80.80 -29.55 5.32
C ILE A 79 -79.50 -30.15 5.81
N TRP A 80 -79.35 -31.45 5.58
CA TRP A 80 -78.12 -32.19 5.79
C TRP A 80 -77.60 -32.57 4.41
N ASP A 81 -76.48 -31.97 4.05
CA ASP A 81 -75.75 -32.24 2.82
C ASP A 81 -74.56 -33.13 3.16
N TYR A 82 -74.68 -34.42 2.80
CA TYR A 82 -73.68 -35.43 3.13
C TYR A 82 -72.60 -35.44 2.05
N GLU A 83 -71.34 -35.33 2.46
CA GLU A 83 -70.20 -35.38 1.53
C GLU A 83 -69.73 -36.81 1.23
N GLU A 84 -70.05 -37.76 2.12
CA GLU A 84 -69.60 -39.14 2.01
C GLU A 84 -70.47 -40.01 1.09
N ILE A 85 -69.80 -40.93 0.39
CA ILE A 85 -70.42 -41.87 -0.56
C ILE A 85 -71.36 -42.81 0.21
N GLY A 86 -72.58 -43.02 -0.30
CA GLY A 86 -73.60 -43.91 0.29
C GLY A 86 -74.59 -43.23 1.25
N PHE A 87 -74.48 -41.93 1.50
CA PHE A 87 -75.42 -41.18 2.35
C PHE A 87 -76.34 -40.28 1.52
N GLU A 88 -77.60 -40.17 1.95
CA GLU A 88 -78.64 -39.45 1.22
C GLU A 88 -78.91 -38.08 1.84
N ASN A 89 -78.98 -37.03 1.01
CA ASN A 89 -79.32 -35.70 1.48
C ASN A 89 -80.71 -35.70 2.11
N LYS A 90 -80.79 -35.12 3.30
CA LYS A 90 -81.98 -35.10 4.12
C LYS A 90 -82.47 -33.68 4.24
N ILE A 91 -83.77 -33.48 4.06
CA ILE A 91 -84.45 -32.21 4.31
C ILE A 91 -85.49 -32.48 5.38
N ASN A 92 -85.37 -31.82 6.53
CA ASN A 92 -86.35 -31.87 7.60
C ASN A 92 -87.04 -30.51 7.68
N ILE A 93 -88.35 -30.52 7.54
CA ILE A 93 -89.20 -29.35 7.60
C ILE A 93 -90.03 -29.47 8.87
N GLU A 94 -89.79 -28.61 9.83
CA GLU A 94 -90.63 -28.46 11.01
C GLU A 94 -91.65 -27.36 10.74
N THR A 95 -92.93 -27.68 10.96
CA THR A 95 -94.05 -26.90 10.45
C THR A 95 -95.25 -26.98 11.38
N ASP A 96 -96.23 -26.10 11.18
CA ASP A 96 -97.52 -26.20 11.88
C ASP A 96 -98.37 -27.41 11.43
N LYS A 97 -99.37 -27.75 12.26
CA LYS A 97 -100.30 -28.86 12.04
C LYS A 97 -101.11 -28.72 10.74
N TYR A 98 -101.38 -27.49 10.31
CA TYR A 98 -102.23 -27.23 9.15
C TYR A 98 -101.48 -27.56 7.85
N PHE A 99 -100.26 -27.05 7.69
CA PHE A 99 -99.41 -27.40 6.55
C PHE A 99 -99.00 -28.87 6.56
N TYR A 100 -98.71 -29.44 7.74
CA TYR A 100 -98.46 -30.87 7.87
C TYR A 100 -99.61 -31.71 7.31
N ASN A 101 -100.84 -31.46 7.76
CA ASN A 101 -102.02 -32.22 7.31
C ASN A 101 -102.31 -32.00 5.82
N PHE A 102 -102.16 -30.76 5.34
CA PHE A 102 -102.31 -30.43 3.93
C PHE A 102 -101.30 -31.20 3.08
N PHE A 103 -100.02 -31.18 3.45
CA PHE A 103 -98.97 -31.87 2.71
C PHE A 103 -99.13 -33.39 2.81
N PHE A 104 -99.55 -33.91 3.97
CA PHE A 104 -99.86 -35.33 4.16
C PHE A 104 -100.96 -35.81 3.20
N GLN A 105 -102.10 -35.11 3.16
CA GLN A 105 -103.20 -35.43 2.25
C GLN A 105 -102.76 -35.33 0.78
N LEU A 106 -101.95 -34.32 0.47
CA LEU A 106 -101.39 -34.17 -0.87
C LEU A 106 -100.54 -35.39 -1.26
N ILE A 107 -99.61 -35.82 -0.41
CA ILE A 107 -98.76 -37.00 -0.67
C ILE A 107 -99.62 -38.26 -0.80
N GLN A 108 -100.61 -38.47 0.06
CA GLN A 108 -101.54 -39.60 0.00
C GLN A 108 -102.31 -39.64 -1.33
N ASN A 109 -102.72 -38.47 -1.85
CA ASN A 109 -103.42 -38.35 -3.13
C ASN A 109 -102.48 -38.40 -4.36
N SER A 110 -101.17 -38.22 -4.16
CA SER A 110 -100.15 -38.19 -5.23
C SER A 110 -99.67 -39.58 -5.68
N GLY A 111 -100.33 -40.64 -5.20
CA GLY A 111 -99.99 -42.02 -5.49
C GLY A 111 -98.70 -42.51 -4.81
N TYR A 112 -98.30 -41.89 -3.70
CA TYR A 112 -97.32 -42.48 -2.79
C TYR A 112 -98.00 -43.56 -1.96
N THR A 113 -97.33 -44.69 -1.77
CA THR A 113 -97.85 -45.79 -0.92
C THR A 113 -97.30 -45.63 0.49
N VAL A 114 -98.18 -45.74 1.49
CA VAL A 114 -97.76 -45.84 2.90
C VAL A 114 -97.02 -47.16 3.07
N GLN A 115 -95.75 -47.10 3.45
CA GLN A 115 -94.92 -48.28 3.72
C GLN A 115 -95.06 -48.73 5.17
N SER A 116 -95.05 -47.77 6.10
CA SER A 116 -95.18 -48.05 7.52
C SER A 116 -95.95 -46.92 8.22
N LYS A 117 -96.64 -47.31 9.29
CA LYS A 117 -97.32 -46.41 10.21
C LYS A 117 -97.09 -46.92 11.62
N THR A 118 -96.41 -46.14 12.44
CA THR A 118 -96.08 -46.49 13.82
C THR A 118 -96.51 -45.37 14.76
N ILE A 119 -96.93 -45.72 15.97
CA ILE A 119 -97.18 -44.77 17.05
C ILE A 119 -96.34 -45.25 18.22
N ASN A 120 -95.42 -44.41 18.70
CA ASN A 120 -94.57 -44.75 19.83
C ASN A 120 -95.24 -44.44 21.18
N GLU A 121 -94.62 -44.88 22.29
CA GLU A 121 -95.13 -44.65 23.65
C GLU A 121 -95.30 -43.17 24.00
N ALA A 122 -94.55 -42.28 23.33
CA ALA A 122 -94.64 -40.83 23.48
C ALA A 122 -95.78 -40.19 22.66
N GLN A 123 -96.66 -40.99 22.04
CA GLN A 123 -97.75 -40.54 21.16
C GLN A 123 -97.27 -39.77 19.92
N VAL A 124 -96.07 -40.07 19.42
CA VAL A 124 -95.59 -39.59 18.11
C VAL A 124 -95.99 -40.60 17.06
N GLU A 125 -96.80 -40.16 16.10
CA GLU A 125 -97.18 -40.91 14.91
C GLU A 125 -96.13 -40.66 13.81
N GLU A 126 -95.54 -41.73 13.31
CA GLU A 126 -94.63 -41.71 12.18
C GLU A 126 -95.24 -42.47 11.00
N ILE A 127 -95.32 -41.82 9.83
CA ILE A 127 -95.87 -42.40 8.61
C ILE A 127 -94.86 -42.22 7.49
N LEU A 128 -94.37 -43.35 6.98
CA LEU A 128 -93.40 -43.40 5.89
C LEU A 128 -94.11 -43.60 4.56
N PHE A 129 -93.87 -42.69 3.63
CA PHE A 129 -94.25 -42.82 2.23
C PHE A 129 -93.01 -43.04 1.38
N GLU A 130 -93.09 -44.02 0.48
CA GLU A 130 -92.02 -44.24 -0.51
C GLU A 130 -92.59 -44.23 -1.92
N LYS A 131 -91.91 -43.49 -2.79
CA LYS A 131 -92.10 -43.55 -4.24
C LYS A 131 -90.78 -43.17 -4.87
N ASN A 132 -90.05 -44.17 -5.37
CA ASN A 132 -88.71 -44.01 -5.96
C ASN A 132 -88.68 -42.80 -6.93
N PRO A 133 -87.81 -41.79 -6.70
CA PRO A 133 -86.61 -41.82 -5.83
C PRO A 133 -86.76 -41.11 -4.46
N LEU A 134 -87.96 -40.86 -3.97
CA LEU A 134 -88.17 -40.12 -2.73
C LEU A 134 -88.70 -41.03 -1.61
N SER A 135 -88.12 -40.85 -0.43
CA SER A 135 -88.68 -41.31 0.83
C SER A 135 -89.14 -40.09 1.63
N ILE A 136 -90.38 -40.11 2.12
CA ILE A 136 -90.99 -39.00 2.88
C ILE A 136 -91.53 -39.55 4.20
N LEU A 137 -90.92 -39.15 5.30
CA LEU A 137 -91.30 -39.55 6.65
C LEU A 137 -92.02 -38.38 7.34
N PHE A 138 -93.31 -38.57 7.60
CA PHE A 138 -94.13 -37.63 8.36
C PHE A 138 -94.09 -37.99 9.83
N LYS A 139 -93.75 -37.04 10.71
CA LYS A 139 -93.75 -37.21 12.18
C LYS A 139 -94.70 -36.21 12.82
N SER A 140 -95.65 -36.69 13.63
CA SER A 140 -96.62 -35.83 14.32
C SER A 140 -96.79 -36.26 15.77
N ASN A 141 -96.48 -35.35 16.70
CA ASN A 141 -96.84 -35.56 18.10
C ASN A 141 -98.34 -35.29 18.28
N LEU A 142 -99.11 -36.34 18.59
CA LEU A 142 -100.58 -36.26 18.69
C LEU A 142 -101.05 -35.34 19.82
N ASN A 143 -100.20 -35.09 20.82
CA ASN A 143 -100.48 -34.21 21.95
C ASN A 143 -100.03 -32.75 21.74
N SER A 144 -99.37 -32.44 20.63
CA SER A 144 -98.87 -31.10 20.31
C SER A 144 -99.62 -30.50 19.12
N SER A 145 -99.70 -29.17 19.10
CA SER A 145 -100.17 -28.40 17.94
C SER A 145 -99.03 -27.86 17.08
N ARG A 146 -97.78 -28.05 17.52
CA ARG A 146 -96.58 -27.42 16.94
C ARG A 146 -95.45 -28.40 16.62
N ASP A 147 -95.49 -29.62 17.15
CA ASP A 147 -94.43 -30.60 16.94
C ASP A 147 -94.80 -31.55 15.79
N HIS A 148 -94.73 -31.00 14.57
CA HIS A 148 -94.93 -31.73 13.33
C HIS A 148 -93.72 -31.52 12.42
N SER A 149 -93.18 -32.61 11.87
CA SER A 149 -92.07 -32.54 10.93
C SER A 149 -92.25 -33.46 9.72
N ILE A 150 -91.69 -33.03 8.61
CA ILE A 150 -91.67 -33.75 7.33
C ILE A 150 -90.22 -33.91 6.95
N GLU A 151 -89.75 -35.16 6.94
CA GLU A 151 -88.41 -35.52 6.53
C GLU A 151 -88.45 -36.10 5.13
N ILE A 152 -87.66 -35.54 4.21
CA ILE A 152 -87.60 -35.95 2.81
C ILE A 152 -86.17 -36.35 2.48
N THR A 153 -86.02 -37.51 1.86
CA THR A 153 -84.73 -38.07 1.47
C THR A 153 -84.75 -38.41 -0.02
N ASN A 154 -83.71 -37.96 -0.75
CA ASN A 154 -83.57 -38.17 -2.19
C ASN A 154 -82.53 -39.25 -2.51
N ILE A 155 -83.01 -40.39 -3.02
CA ILE A 155 -82.28 -41.65 -3.16
C ILE A 155 -81.40 -41.70 -4.43
N LYS A 156 -81.45 -40.71 -5.35
CA LYS A 156 -80.87 -40.85 -6.72
C LYS A 156 -79.66 -39.99 -7.13
N ASP A 157 -79.02 -39.23 -6.24
CA ASP A 157 -77.99 -38.25 -6.65
C ASP A 157 -76.54 -38.59 -6.20
N GLU A 158 -76.23 -39.87 -6.00
CA GLU A 158 -74.89 -40.31 -5.59
C GLU A 158 -73.85 -40.23 -6.74
N THR A 159 -74.23 -40.63 -7.95
CA THR A 159 -73.26 -40.85 -9.05
C THR A 159 -72.76 -39.57 -9.70
N LYS A 160 -73.60 -38.54 -9.79
CA LYS A 160 -73.27 -37.27 -10.45
C LYS A 160 -72.35 -36.41 -9.57
N ARG A 161 -72.52 -36.51 -8.24
CA ARG A 161 -71.68 -35.82 -7.24
C ARG A 161 -70.28 -36.42 -7.13
N LYS A 162 -70.18 -37.76 -7.20
CA LYS A 162 -68.88 -38.47 -7.28
C LYS A 162 -67.97 -37.93 -8.40
N GLN A 163 -68.53 -37.69 -9.59
CA GLN A 163 -67.76 -37.19 -10.73
C GLN A 163 -67.25 -35.75 -10.54
N ILE A 164 -68.01 -34.88 -9.89
CA ILE A 164 -67.62 -33.48 -9.64
C ILE A 164 -66.48 -33.43 -8.61
N PHE A 165 -66.57 -34.23 -7.56
CA PHE A 165 -65.56 -34.28 -6.51
C PHE A 165 -64.25 -34.90 -7.00
N GLU A 166 -64.31 -36.03 -7.71
CA GLU A 166 -63.12 -36.68 -8.29
C GLU A 166 -62.40 -35.73 -9.27
N ALA A 167 -63.12 -34.95 -10.08
CA ALA A 167 -62.53 -33.97 -10.98
C ALA A 167 -61.84 -32.80 -10.25
N ALA A 168 -62.43 -32.31 -9.15
CA ALA A 168 -61.84 -31.25 -8.35
C ALA A 168 -60.58 -31.72 -7.60
N ALA A 169 -60.62 -32.93 -7.01
CA ALA A 169 -59.46 -33.55 -6.35
C ALA A 169 -58.31 -33.80 -7.33
N MET A 170 -58.60 -34.32 -8.53
CA MET A 170 -57.60 -34.56 -9.57
C MET A 170 -56.95 -33.25 -10.05
N LYS A 171 -57.72 -32.18 -10.25
CA LYS A 171 -57.18 -30.86 -10.63
C LYS A 171 -56.28 -30.25 -9.55
N ARG A 172 -56.60 -30.47 -8.27
CA ARG A 172 -55.76 -30.03 -7.14
C ARG A 172 -54.46 -30.82 -7.05
N GLN A 173 -54.51 -32.15 -7.16
CA GLN A 173 -53.32 -33.01 -7.19
C GLN A 173 -52.38 -32.64 -8.35
N GLN A 174 -52.92 -32.33 -9.54
CA GLN A 174 -52.12 -31.86 -10.68
C GLN A 174 -51.39 -30.55 -10.39
N LYS A 175 -52.04 -29.58 -9.72
CA LYS A 175 -51.42 -28.30 -9.35
C LYS A 175 -50.28 -28.50 -8.35
N ILE A 176 -50.46 -29.40 -7.38
CA ILE A 176 -49.44 -29.74 -6.37
C ILE A 176 -48.25 -30.46 -7.02
N ALA A 177 -48.49 -31.47 -7.87
CA ALA A 177 -47.43 -32.17 -8.58
C ALA A 177 -46.61 -31.23 -9.49
N ALA A 178 -47.25 -30.23 -10.09
CA ALA A 178 -46.56 -29.20 -10.87
C ALA A 178 -45.64 -28.33 -10.00
N ILE A 179 -46.09 -27.94 -8.80
CA ILE A 179 -45.27 -27.18 -7.83
C ILE A 179 -44.07 -28.02 -7.36
N GLN A 180 -44.29 -29.30 -7.04
CA GLN A 180 -43.22 -30.22 -6.65
C GLN A 180 -42.16 -30.34 -7.76
N LEU A 181 -42.57 -30.54 -9.01
CA LEU A 181 -41.66 -30.64 -10.15
C LEU A 181 -40.86 -29.34 -10.37
N GLN A 182 -41.50 -28.17 -10.20
CA GLN A 182 -40.81 -26.87 -10.31
C GLN A 182 -39.76 -26.70 -9.21
N LEU A 183 -40.10 -27.06 -7.97
CA LEU A 183 -39.16 -27.03 -6.84
C LEU A 183 -37.98 -27.99 -7.05
N GLU A 184 -38.23 -29.23 -7.49
CA GLU A 184 -37.18 -30.20 -7.80
C GLU A 184 -36.25 -29.72 -8.92
N ASN A 185 -36.78 -29.04 -9.94
CA ASN A 185 -35.95 -28.47 -11.00
C ASN A 185 -35.05 -27.35 -10.49
N ILE A 186 -35.55 -26.43 -9.64
CA ILE A 186 -34.73 -25.39 -9.01
C ILE A 186 -33.66 -26.00 -8.10
N LEU A 187 -34.01 -27.08 -7.40
CA LEU A 187 -33.07 -27.82 -6.55
C LEU A 187 -31.94 -28.49 -7.35
N LEU A 188 -32.21 -28.92 -8.59
CA LEU A 188 -31.21 -29.52 -9.49
C LEU A 188 -30.33 -28.46 -10.18
N THR A 189 -30.89 -27.32 -10.56
CA THR A 189 -30.15 -26.29 -11.32
C THR A 189 -29.30 -25.37 -10.43
N THR A 190 -29.56 -25.31 -9.12
CA THR A 190 -28.82 -24.44 -8.19
C THR A 190 -27.33 -24.76 -8.10
N SER A 191 -26.91 -26.02 -8.33
CA SER A 191 -25.49 -26.40 -8.41
C SER A 191 -24.80 -25.98 -9.72
N GLU A 192 -25.58 -25.53 -10.72
CA GLU A 192 -25.09 -25.15 -12.05
C GLU A 192 -25.06 -23.63 -12.27
N LEU A 193 -25.42 -22.82 -11.27
CA LEU A 193 -25.41 -21.36 -11.36
C LEU A 193 -23.97 -20.84 -11.30
N ILE A 194 -23.56 -20.06 -12.31
CA ILE A 194 -22.16 -19.61 -12.47
C ILE A 194 -22.05 -18.08 -12.38
N SER A 195 -23.13 -17.34 -12.63
CA SER A 195 -23.12 -15.86 -12.63
C SER A 195 -24.08 -15.22 -11.62
N ILE A 196 -23.82 -13.95 -11.28
CA ILE A 196 -24.67 -13.14 -10.40
C ILE A 196 -26.09 -12.98 -10.96
N GLU A 197 -26.23 -12.90 -12.28
CA GLU A 197 -27.52 -12.82 -12.97
C GLU A 197 -28.32 -14.13 -12.81
N ASP A 198 -27.64 -15.28 -12.85
CA ASP A 198 -28.26 -16.59 -12.62
C ASP A 198 -28.80 -16.72 -11.19
N TYR A 199 -28.04 -16.23 -10.18
CA TYR A 199 -28.51 -16.25 -8.78
C TYR A 199 -29.72 -15.35 -8.55
N ASN A 200 -29.77 -14.16 -9.17
CA ASN A 200 -30.95 -13.28 -9.08
C ASN A 200 -32.18 -13.94 -9.70
N GLY A 201 -32.03 -14.56 -10.87
CA GLY A 201 -33.12 -15.29 -11.53
C GLY A 201 -33.67 -16.43 -10.66
N ALA A 202 -32.80 -17.19 -9.98
CA ALA A 202 -33.21 -18.25 -9.08
C ALA A 202 -33.97 -17.73 -7.84
N LEU A 203 -33.56 -16.59 -7.28
CA LEU A 203 -34.26 -15.95 -6.15
C LEU A 203 -35.64 -15.40 -6.56
N ASP A 204 -35.74 -14.81 -7.74
CA ASP A 204 -37.02 -14.36 -8.30
C ASP A 204 -37.98 -15.55 -8.52
N GLU A 205 -37.46 -16.69 -8.97
CA GLU A 205 -38.24 -17.92 -9.17
C GLU A 205 -38.74 -18.51 -7.84
N ILE A 206 -37.88 -18.56 -6.81
CA ILE A 206 -38.29 -18.96 -5.44
C ILE A 206 -39.38 -18.03 -4.90
N THR A 207 -39.23 -16.72 -5.11
CA THR A 207 -40.23 -15.74 -4.69
C THR A 207 -41.57 -15.97 -5.38
N LEU A 208 -41.55 -16.29 -6.66
CA LEU A 208 -42.77 -16.61 -7.43
C LEU A 208 -43.44 -17.90 -6.93
N ILE A 209 -42.67 -18.92 -6.57
CA ILE A 209 -43.20 -20.17 -5.99
C ILE A 209 -43.81 -19.91 -4.61
N GLN A 210 -43.18 -19.09 -3.77
CA GLN A 210 -43.72 -18.71 -2.47
C GLN A 210 -45.11 -18.08 -2.60
N VAL A 211 -45.28 -17.15 -3.55
CA VAL A 211 -46.59 -16.53 -3.85
C VAL A 211 -47.64 -17.58 -4.25
N VAL A 212 -47.25 -18.60 -5.01
CA VAL A 212 -48.15 -19.68 -5.42
C VAL A 212 -48.54 -20.55 -4.22
N ILE A 213 -47.60 -20.90 -3.34
CA ILE A 213 -47.87 -21.69 -2.13
C ILE A 213 -48.80 -20.93 -1.18
N ASP A 214 -48.55 -19.64 -0.96
CA ASP A 214 -49.37 -18.79 -0.10
C ASP A 214 -50.81 -18.60 -0.63
N SER A 215 -51.04 -18.88 -1.93
CA SER A 215 -52.36 -18.82 -2.57
C SER A 215 -53.20 -20.09 -2.42
N ILE A 216 -52.68 -21.14 -1.79
CA ILE A 216 -53.39 -22.42 -1.59
C ILE A 216 -54.26 -22.30 -0.32
N GLU A 217 -55.59 -22.32 -0.48
CA GLU A 217 -56.53 -22.30 0.64
C GLU A 217 -56.37 -23.54 1.54
N ILE A 218 -56.21 -23.31 2.85
CA ILE A 218 -55.78 -24.29 3.88
C ILE A 218 -56.89 -25.30 4.26
N ASP A 219 -58.15 -25.06 3.86
CA ASP A 219 -59.32 -25.74 4.46
C ASP A 219 -59.43 -27.26 4.23
N TYR A 220 -58.58 -27.88 3.42
CA TYR A 220 -58.58 -29.34 3.20
C TYR A 220 -57.15 -29.87 2.94
N LEU A 221 -56.38 -30.12 4.00
CA LEU A 221 -55.05 -30.76 3.88
C LEU A 221 -54.93 -31.92 4.86
N GLY A 222 -55.33 -33.11 4.40
CA GLY A 222 -55.16 -34.35 5.15
C GLY A 222 -53.75 -34.96 5.06
N GLU A 223 -52.89 -34.58 4.11
CA GLU A 223 -51.62 -35.30 3.89
C GLU A 223 -50.44 -34.47 3.35
N ILE A 224 -50.54 -33.14 3.22
CA ILE A 224 -49.46 -32.32 2.65
C ILE A 224 -48.93 -31.34 3.69
N ASP A 225 -47.64 -31.49 4.01
CA ASP A 225 -46.89 -30.65 4.94
C ASP A 225 -46.40 -29.39 4.23
N ILE A 226 -47.23 -28.34 4.19
CA ILE A 226 -46.86 -27.03 3.62
C ILE A 226 -45.67 -26.41 4.38
N GLU A 227 -45.58 -26.66 5.69
CA GLU A 227 -44.53 -26.13 6.56
C GLU A 227 -43.15 -26.68 6.16
N TYR A 228 -43.08 -27.96 5.75
CA TYR A 228 -41.88 -28.56 5.17
C TYR A 228 -41.38 -27.80 3.93
N TYR A 229 -42.27 -27.50 2.98
CA TYR A 229 -41.89 -26.81 1.73
C TYR A 229 -41.47 -25.35 1.97
N GLN A 230 -42.16 -24.64 2.86
CA GLN A 230 -41.77 -23.28 3.26
C GLN A 230 -40.38 -23.26 3.90
N THR A 231 -40.11 -24.19 4.81
CA THR A 231 -38.79 -24.31 5.47
C THR A 231 -37.69 -24.62 4.46
N MET A 232 -37.96 -25.52 3.51
CA MET A 232 -37.02 -25.88 2.45
C MET A 232 -36.70 -24.69 1.53
N MET A 233 -37.70 -23.89 1.14
CA MET A 233 -37.50 -22.69 0.32
C MET A 233 -36.67 -21.63 1.03
N VAL A 234 -36.95 -21.35 2.31
CA VAL A 234 -36.15 -20.40 3.10
C VAL A 234 -34.71 -20.88 3.20
N SER A 235 -34.50 -22.16 3.52
CA SER A 235 -33.16 -22.76 3.55
C SER A 235 -32.42 -22.57 2.23
N LYS A 236 -33.08 -22.85 1.10
CA LYS A 236 -32.46 -22.74 -0.22
C LYS A 236 -32.24 -21.31 -0.67
N SER A 237 -33.15 -20.40 -0.36
CA SER A 237 -32.97 -18.96 -0.59
C SER A 237 -31.72 -18.46 0.16
N ASN A 238 -31.52 -18.88 1.40
CA ASN A 238 -30.33 -18.54 2.18
C ASN A 238 -29.04 -19.12 1.56
N GLU A 239 -29.10 -20.35 1.06
CA GLU A 239 -27.96 -20.97 0.36
C GLU A 239 -27.61 -20.21 -0.94
N ILE A 240 -28.60 -19.83 -1.74
CA ILE A 240 -28.40 -19.06 -2.97
C ILE A 240 -27.85 -17.66 -2.67
N GLU A 241 -28.38 -16.97 -1.66
CA GLU A 241 -27.84 -15.68 -1.22
C GLU A 241 -26.38 -15.80 -0.75
N GLU A 242 -26.04 -16.88 -0.04
CA GLU A 242 -24.67 -17.15 0.39
C GLU A 242 -23.74 -17.40 -0.81
N LEU A 243 -24.17 -18.21 -1.79
CA LEU A 243 -23.41 -18.46 -3.01
C LEU A 243 -23.22 -17.19 -3.84
N LYS A 244 -24.27 -16.38 -3.98
CA LYS A 244 -24.23 -15.06 -4.63
C LYS A 244 -23.24 -14.14 -3.93
N ARG A 245 -23.23 -14.12 -2.59
CA ARG A 245 -22.28 -13.36 -1.77
C ARG A 245 -20.84 -13.78 -2.08
N ILE A 246 -20.56 -15.09 -2.03
CA ILE A 246 -19.23 -15.65 -2.32
C ILE A 246 -18.78 -15.31 -3.74
N SER A 247 -19.64 -15.51 -4.74
CA SER A 247 -19.35 -15.22 -6.15
C SER A 247 -19.07 -13.73 -6.38
N THR A 248 -19.85 -12.85 -5.75
CA THR A 248 -19.66 -11.39 -5.85
C THR A 248 -18.33 -10.95 -5.22
N ILE A 249 -17.95 -11.53 -4.08
CA ILE A 249 -16.63 -11.30 -3.46
C ILE A 249 -15.52 -11.74 -4.41
N ALA A 250 -15.60 -12.95 -4.97
CA ALA A 250 -14.60 -13.48 -5.89
C ALA A 250 -14.44 -12.60 -7.13
N PHE A 251 -15.54 -12.13 -7.71
CA PHE A 251 -15.54 -11.19 -8.84
C PHE A 251 -14.78 -9.89 -8.53
N TYR A 252 -15.08 -9.25 -7.40
CA TYR A 252 -14.41 -7.99 -7.03
C TYR A 252 -12.94 -8.19 -6.64
N LEU A 253 -12.58 -9.33 -6.04
CA LEU A 253 -11.18 -9.68 -5.77
C LEU A 253 -10.37 -9.86 -7.07
N ASP A 254 -10.96 -10.51 -8.08
CA ASP A 254 -10.31 -10.70 -9.39
C ASP A 254 -10.16 -9.36 -10.13
N GLN A 255 -11.23 -8.55 -10.18
CA GLN A 255 -11.17 -7.19 -10.73
C GLN A 255 -10.10 -6.33 -10.02
N GLY A 256 -10.08 -6.35 -8.69
CA GLY A 256 -9.09 -5.63 -7.88
C GLY A 256 -7.66 -6.04 -8.23
N SER A 257 -7.41 -7.34 -8.40
CA SER A 257 -6.11 -7.90 -8.78
C SER A 257 -5.71 -7.53 -10.21
N ASN A 258 -6.67 -7.58 -11.15
CA ASN A 258 -6.44 -7.18 -12.54
C ASN A 258 -6.10 -5.69 -12.67
N TYR A 259 -6.82 -4.81 -11.95
CA TYR A 259 -6.48 -3.39 -11.91
C TYR A 259 -5.14 -3.10 -11.25
N TYR A 260 -4.80 -3.84 -10.19
CA TYR A 260 -3.48 -3.74 -9.53
C TYR A 260 -2.35 -4.04 -10.52
N ASN A 261 -2.44 -5.16 -11.23
CA ASN A 261 -1.44 -5.57 -12.22
C ASN A 261 -1.35 -4.61 -13.42
N ALA A 262 -2.43 -3.93 -13.75
CA ALA A 262 -2.49 -2.90 -14.78
C ALA A 262 -2.08 -1.49 -14.29
N GLU A 263 -1.55 -1.37 -13.06
CA GLU A 263 -1.15 -0.10 -12.41
C GLU A 263 -2.30 0.93 -12.26
N LYS A 264 -3.57 0.48 -12.31
CA LYS A 264 -4.76 1.31 -12.10
C LYS A 264 -5.16 1.32 -10.63
N PHE A 265 -4.26 1.84 -9.78
CA PHE A 265 -4.35 1.69 -8.32
C PHE A 265 -5.65 2.21 -7.69
N GLN A 266 -6.22 3.32 -8.18
CA GLN A 266 -7.50 3.82 -7.65
C GLN A 266 -8.67 2.85 -7.92
N LEU A 267 -8.76 2.32 -9.15
CA LEU A 267 -9.80 1.35 -9.50
C LEU A 267 -9.63 0.02 -8.75
N SER A 268 -8.38 -0.37 -8.49
CA SER A 268 -8.06 -1.52 -7.65
C SER A 268 -8.54 -1.31 -6.22
N LEU A 269 -8.26 -0.13 -5.64
CA LEU A 269 -8.70 0.25 -4.28
C LEU A 269 -10.23 0.21 -4.17
N ASP A 270 -10.92 0.86 -5.11
CA ASP A 270 -12.38 0.90 -5.15
C ASP A 270 -12.98 -0.52 -5.23
N SER A 271 -12.33 -1.44 -5.97
CA SER A 271 -12.78 -2.84 -6.09
C SER A 271 -12.63 -3.62 -4.79
N TYR A 272 -11.50 -3.48 -4.07
CA TYR A 272 -11.33 -4.12 -2.77
C TYR A 272 -12.22 -3.50 -1.68
N GLN A 273 -12.50 -2.19 -1.74
CA GLN A 273 -13.47 -1.56 -0.84
C GLN A 273 -14.88 -2.12 -1.04
N LYS A 274 -15.29 -2.43 -2.28
CA LYS A 274 -16.56 -3.12 -2.54
C LYS A 274 -16.62 -4.52 -1.91
N VAL A 275 -15.50 -5.24 -1.82
CA VAL A 275 -15.43 -6.50 -1.06
C VAL A 275 -15.75 -6.26 0.41
N LEU A 276 -15.17 -5.23 1.04
CA LEU A 276 -15.40 -4.91 2.46
C LEU A 276 -16.82 -4.41 2.78
N VAL A 277 -17.54 -3.88 1.78
CA VAL A 277 -18.98 -3.57 1.93
C VAL A 277 -19.80 -4.86 2.05
N ILE A 278 -19.37 -5.96 1.42
CA ILE A 278 -20.06 -7.26 1.43
C ILE A 278 -19.59 -8.13 2.61
N ASP A 279 -18.29 -8.17 2.87
CA ASP A 279 -17.64 -8.88 3.96
C ASP A 279 -16.55 -7.99 4.59
N SER A 280 -16.90 -7.31 5.69
CA SER A 280 -16.00 -6.40 6.40
C SER A 280 -14.78 -7.08 7.01
N THR A 281 -14.76 -8.41 7.09
CA THR A 281 -13.67 -9.19 7.70
C THR A 281 -12.73 -9.82 6.69
N ASN A 282 -12.92 -9.56 5.39
CA ASN A 282 -12.11 -10.15 4.34
C ASN A 282 -10.63 -9.73 4.43
N GLU A 283 -9.77 -10.63 4.90
CA GLU A 283 -8.35 -10.35 5.13
C GLU A 283 -7.60 -9.95 3.85
N ILE A 284 -7.93 -10.57 2.72
CA ILE A 284 -7.27 -10.28 1.43
C ILE A 284 -7.52 -8.82 1.03
N ALA A 285 -8.78 -8.39 1.09
CA ALA A 285 -9.15 -7.01 0.77
C ALA A 285 -8.53 -6.01 1.74
N LEU A 286 -8.54 -6.29 3.06
CA LEU A 286 -7.92 -5.44 4.08
C LEU A 286 -6.43 -5.21 3.82
N ILE A 287 -5.66 -6.29 3.59
CA ILE A 287 -4.22 -6.21 3.32
C ILE A 287 -3.97 -5.40 2.04
N LYS A 288 -4.76 -5.66 0.99
CA LYS A 288 -4.59 -4.99 -0.30
C LYS A 288 -4.93 -3.50 -0.25
N ILE A 289 -5.95 -3.11 0.52
CA ILE A 289 -6.30 -1.70 0.73
C ILE A 289 -5.15 -0.95 1.38
N ILE A 290 -4.55 -1.46 2.46
CA ILE A 290 -3.41 -0.83 3.13
C ILE A 290 -2.24 -0.64 2.15
N GLU A 291 -1.90 -1.69 1.39
CA GLU A 291 -0.85 -1.63 0.38
C GLU A 291 -1.14 -0.56 -0.69
N LEU A 292 -2.37 -0.50 -1.20
CA LEU A 292 -2.81 0.44 -2.22
C LEU A 292 -2.85 1.88 -1.71
N GLU A 293 -3.30 2.12 -0.49
CA GLU A 293 -3.29 3.45 0.13
C GLU A 293 -1.86 3.99 0.25
N GLU A 294 -0.91 3.14 0.64
CA GLU A 294 0.51 3.52 0.66
C GLU A 294 1.05 3.82 -0.75
N ILE A 295 0.69 3.01 -1.75
CA ILE A 295 1.10 3.24 -3.16
C ILE A 295 0.49 4.55 -3.67
N LEU A 296 -0.81 4.77 -3.48
CA LEU A 296 -1.50 5.99 -3.91
C LEU A 296 -0.94 7.22 -3.21
N ASN A 297 -0.58 7.12 -1.93
CA ASN A 297 0.09 8.21 -1.22
C ASN A 297 1.45 8.54 -1.85
N ILE A 298 2.22 7.54 -2.31
CA ILE A 298 3.48 7.76 -3.04
C ILE A 298 3.18 8.38 -4.41
N VAL A 299 2.23 7.83 -5.17
CA VAL A 299 1.90 8.29 -6.53
C VAL A 299 1.35 9.72 -6.53
N ASN A 300 0.51 10.08 -5.55
CA ASN A 300 -0.06 11.41 -5.43
C ASN A 300 0.98 12.44 -4.96
N ASN A 301 1.96 12.01 -4.15
CA ASN A 301 3.01 12.89 -3.65
C ASN A 301 4.31 12.85 -4.47
N ARG A 302 4.41 12.05 -5.54
CA ARG A 302 5.65 11.89 -6.32
C ARG A 302 6.11 13.16 -7.03
N GLU A 303 5.22 14.15 -7.20
CA GLU A 303 5.58 15.48 -7.70
C GLU A 303 6.39 16.30 -6.68
N LYS A 304 6.34 15.92 -5.39
CA LYS A 304 7.22 16.49 -4.36
C LYS A 304 8.66 16.17 -4.72
N VAL A 305 9.52 17.19 -4.67
CA VAL A 305 10.95 17.04 -4.90
C VAL A 305 11.60 16.43 -3.66
N TYR A 306 12.18 15.24 -3.81
CA TYR A 306 12.96 14.57 -2.77
C TYR A 306 14.46 14.87 -2.93
N SER A 307 15.22 14.88 -1.82
CA SER A 307 16.69 15.00 -1.90
C SER A 307 17.28 13.70 -2.41
N TYR A 308 18.02 13.76 -3.53
CA TYR A 308 18.73 12.61 -4.09
C TYR A 308 19.71 12.02 -3.08
N LYS A 309 20.48 12.88 -2.39
CA LYS A 309 21.44 12.47 -1.36
C LYS A 309 20.82 11.63 -0.25
N ASN A 310 19.59 11.94 0.15
CA ASN A 310 18.90 11.22 1.22
C ASN A 310 18.31 9.89 0.74
N LEU A 311 17.81 9.84 -0.50
CA LEU A 311 17.23 8.62 -1.07
C LEU A 311 18.28 7.61 -1.53
N ASP A 312 19.38 8.08 -2.13
CA ASP A 312 20.49 7.23 -2.57
C ASP A 312 21.84 7.80 -2.10
N LYS A 313 22.07 7.64 -0.80
CA LYS A 313 23.28 8.11 -0.12
C LYS A 313 24.55 7.51 -0.73
N ASN A 314 24.55 6.23 -1.09
CA ASN A 314 25.75 5.55 -1.58
C ASN A 314 26.18 6.07 -2.96
N SER A 315 25.23 6.22 -3.88
CA SER A 315 25.52 6.82 -5.19
C SER A 315 25.98 8.26 -5.04
N TYR A 316 25.33 9.04 -4.17
CA TYR A 316 25.74 10.42 -3.91
C TYR A 316 27.17 10.51 -3.35
N GLN A 317 27.53 9.67 -2.37
CA GLN A 317 28.91 9.63 -1.84
C GLN A 317 29.93 9.25 -2.92
N THR A 318 29.57 8.32 -3.81
CA THR A 318 30.43 7.93 -4.94
C THR A 318 30.68 9.10 -5.89
N VAL A 319 29.65 9.91 -6.16
CA VAL A 319 29.78 11.14 -6.96
C VAL A 319 30.75 12.11 -6.29
N ILE A 320 30.56 12.38 -5.00
CA ILE A 320 31.41 13.30 -4.22
C ILE A 320 32.88 12.84 -4.26
N SER A 321 33.15 11.58 -3.95
CA SER A 321 34.53 11.06 -3.92
C SER A 321 35.21 11.09 -5.30
N ARG A 322 34.48 10.82 -6.39
CA ARG A 322 35.02 10.93 -7.75
C ARG A 322 35.38 12.36 -8.12
N LEU A 323 34.52 13.32 -7.76
CA LEU A 323 34.78 14.75 -7.97
C LEU A 323 35.97 15.22 -7.14
N GLU A 324 36.00 14.91 -5.84
CA GLU A 324 37.11 15.24 -4.94
C GLU A 324 38.44 14.71 -5.44
N SER A 325 38.49 13.43 -5.81
CA SER A 325 39.70 12.80 -6.34
C SER A 325 40.20 13.56 -7.56
N LYS A 326 39.31 13.86 -8.52
CA LYS A 326 39.69 14.53 -9.74
C LYS A 326 40.14 15.98 -9.52
N LEU A 327 39.42 16.72 -8.67
CA LEU A 327 39.76 18.10 -8.33
C LEU A 327 41.11 18.17 -7.61
N ASN A 328 41.37 17.26 -6.66
CA ASN A 328 42.67 17.20 -5.98
C ASN A 328 43.81 16.90 -6.95
N THR A 329 43.63 16.01 -7.93
CA THR A 329 44.62 15.78 -8.99
C THR A 329 44.92 17.06 -9.79
N VAL A 330 43.87 17.76 -10.25
CA VAL A 330 44.03 19.02 -11.01
C VAL A 330 44.73 20.10 -10.17
N ILE A 331 44.38 20.19 -8.88
CA ILE A 331 45.02 21.12 -7.96
C ILE A 331 46.48 20.74 -7.80
N ASP A 332 46.83 19.47 -7.61
CA ASP A 332 48.22 19.03 -7.42
C ASP A 332 49.11 19.31 -8.64
N GLU A 333 48.57 19.12 -9.85
CA GLU A 333 49.28 19.28 -11.13
C GLU A 333 49.53 20.75 -11.53
N SER A 334 48.85 21.72 -10.90
CA SER A 334 48.94 23.14 -11.26
C SER A 334 49.32 24.04 -10.08
N ASN A 335 50.22 25.01 -10.28
CA ASN A 335 50.66 25.89 -9.18
C ASN A 335 49.54 26.80 -8.68
N ASN A 336 48.78 27.39 -9.60
CA ASN A 336 47.71 28.32 -9.31
C ASN A 336 46.51 27.96 -10.20
N GLY A 337 45.31 28.21 -9.70
CA GLY A 337 44.12 28.02 -10.50
C GLY A 337 42.84 28.37 -9.77
N TYR A 338 41.78 28.49 -10.54
CA TYR A 338 40.44 28.75 -10.05
C TYR A 338 39.46 27.89 -10.82
N VAL A 339 38.60 27.15 -10.13
CA VAL A 339 37.55 26.34 -10.73
C VAL A 339 36.25 26.67 -10.04
N ASN A 340 35.23 26.95 -10.84
CA ASN A 340 33.87 27.02 -10.38
C ASN A 340 33.03 26.12 -11.26
N PHE A 341 32.38 25.13 -10.65
CA PHE A 341 31.48 24.23 -11.35
C PHE A 341 30.19 24.03 -10.59
N PHE A 342 29.18 23.66 -11.37
CA PHE A 342 27.83 23.38 -10.93
C PHE A 342 27.40 22.03 -11.49
N LEU A 343 26.87 21.17 -10.64
CA LEU A 343 26.23 19.91 -11.01
C LEU A 343 24.85 19.88 -10.36
N SER A 344 23.79 19.77 -11.17
CA SER A 344 22.42 19.57 -10.74
C SER A 344 22.02 18.15 -11.09
N ILE A 345 21.96 17.29 -10.08
CA ILE A 345 21.43 15.94 -10.19
C ILE A 345 19.91 16.07 -10.15
N SER A 346 19.22 15.58 -11.18
CA SER A 346 17.76 15.67 -11.26
C SER A 346 17.16 14.48 -11.99
N PHE A 347 16.06 13.96 -11.45
CA PHE A 347 15.25 12.90 -12.06
C PHE A 347 13.78 13.27 -12.00
N ASP A 348 13.03 12.92 -13.05
CA ASP A 348 11.57 13.08 -13.08
C ASP A 348 10.83 11.86 -12.50
N THR A 349 9.50 11.95 -12.47
CA THR A 349 8.61 10.89 -11.94
C THR A 349 8.53 9.66 -12.83
N LEU A 350 9.16 9.69 -14.02
CA LEU A 350 9.28 8.55 -14.94
C LEU A 350 10.68 7.91 -14.85
N GLY A 351 11.57 8.48 -14.02
CA GLY A 351 12.95 8.03 -13.88
C GLY A 351 13.88 8.54 -14.97
N ASN A 352 13.47 9.53 -15.77
CA ASN A 352 14.35 10.14 -16.76
C ASN A 352 15.41 10.98 -16.05
N ASN A 353 16.66 10.83 -16.49
CA ASN A 353 17.78 11.60 -15.97
C ASN A 353 17.82 13.00 -16.60
N LEU A 354 17.49 14.02 -15.80
CA LEU A 354 17.53 15.43 -16.17
C LEU A 354 18.80 16.12 -15.64
N THR A 355 19.80 15.35 -15.23
CA THR A 355 21.04 15.88 -14.65
C THR A 355 21.78 16.77 -15.64
N THR A 356 22.19 17.94 -15.17
CA THR A 356 22.96 18.92 -15.94
C THR A 356 24.20 19.36 -15.16
N PHE A 357 25.24 19.75 -15.86
CA PHE A 357 26.43 20.32 -15.25
C PHE A 357 26.99 21.46 -16.10
N ASN A 358 27.76 22.33 -15.48
CA ASN A 358 28.50 23.38 -16.14
C ASN A 358 29.79 23.69 -15.37
N ILE A 359 30.86 24.03 -16.11
CA ILE A 359 32.07 24.62 -15.55
C ILE A 359 32.10 26.08 -16.00
N ASN A 360 32.10 27.00 -15.04
CA ASN A 360 32.08 28.44 -15.30
C ASN A 360 33.25 28.83 -16.21
N GLU A 361 32.97 29.62 -17.26
CA GLU A 361 33.97 30.10 -18.22
C GLU A 361 35.09 30.90 -17.58
N ASN A 362 34.82 31.55 -16.43
CA ASN A 362 35.81 32.30 -15.67
C ASN A 362 36.81 31.40 -14.91
N SER A 363 36.68 30.08 -14.99
CA SER A 363 37.63 29.14 -14.39
C SER A 363 39.03 29.33 -15.01
N LYS A 364 40.02 29.61 -14.16
CA LYS A 364 41.42 29.85 -14.54
C LYS A 364 42.22 28.56 -14.41
N ILE A 365 41.94 27.58 -15.26
CA ILE A 365 42.68 26.32 -15.37
C ILE A 365 43.04 26.05 -16.83
N SER A 366 43.98 25.12 -17.07
CA SER A 366 44.31 24.69 -18.43
C SER A 366 43.12 23.98 -19.07
N GLU A 367 43.03 24.05 -20.40
CA GLU A 367 41.96 23.38 -21.15
C GLU A 367 41.99 21.85 -20.96
N ILE A 368 43.18 21.27 -20.82
CA ILE A 368 43.37 19.84 -20.51
C ILE A 368 42.71 19.48 -19.17
N HIS A 369 42.94 20.29 -18.13
CA HIS A 369 42.33 20.05 -16.82
C HIS A 369 40.82 20.26 -16.88
N LYS A 370 40.36 21.29 -17.58
CA LYS A 370 38.93 21.58 -17.77
C LYS A 370 38.22 20.41 -18.44
N ASN A 371 38.76 19.91 -19.55
CA ASN A 371 38.23 18.73 -20.25
C ASN A 371 38.22 17.49 -19.36
N SER A 372 39.24 17.31 -18.53
CA SER A 372 39.30 16.16 -17.63
C SER A 372 38.28 16.20 -16.49
N ILE A 373 37.88 17.40 -16.02
CA ILE A 373 36.78 17.57 -15.06
C ILE A 373 35.45 17.34 -15.78
N PHE A 374 35.29 17.89 -16.99
CA PHE A 374 34.12 17.67 -17.84
C PHE A 374 33.85 16.19 -18.09
N GLN A 375 34.89 15.42 -18.41
CA GLN A 375 34.77 13.98 -18.61
C GLN A 375 34.22 13.26 -17.37
N VAL A 376 34.73 13.58 -16.18
CA VAL A 376 34.23 12.97 -14.93
C VAL A 376 32.78 13.36 -14.66
N LEU A 377 32.39 14.61 -14.94
CA LEU A 377 30.99 15.05 -14.81
C LEU A 377 30.06 14.33 -15.79
N ASP A 378 30.50 14.11 -17.03
CA ASP A 378 29.72 13.37 -18.03
C ASP A 378 29.59 11.89 -17.67
N GLU A 379 30.67 11.25 -17.23
CA GLU A 379 30.64 9.88 -16.72
C GLU A 379 29.73 9.74 -15.49
N ILE A 380 29.75 10.71 -14.58
CA ILE A 380 28.84 10.76 -13.43
C ILE A 380 27.40 10.82 -13.92
N LYS A 381 27.07 11.77 -14.80
CA LYS A 381 25.73 11.92 -15.38
C LYS A 381 25.22 10.61 -15.96
N ASN A 382 26.05 9.89 -16.72
CA ASN A 382 25.66 8.64 -17.37
C ASN A 382 25.57 7.44 -16.41
N SER A 383 26.14 7.54 -15.21
CA SER A 383 26.16 6.45 -14.21
C SER A 383 25.09 6.57 -13.12
N LEU A 384 24.45 7.74 -12.98
CA LEU A 384 23.44 7.97 -11.95
C LEU A 384 22.18 7.14 -12.20
N GLN A 385 21.61 6.59 -11.13
CA GLN A 385 20.37 5.82 -11.19
C GLN A 385 19.22 6.64 -10.63
N ALA A 386 18.04 6.53 -11.26
CA ALA A 386 16.85 7.19 -10.78
C ALA A 386 16.43 6.63 -9.41
N THR A 387 16.12 7.52 -8.48
CA THR A 387 15.69 7.14 -7.13
C THR A 387 14.28 6.59 -7.12
N LYS A 388 14.07 5.54 -6.31
CA LYS A 388 12.76 4.92 -6.11
C LYS A 388 12.37 4.96 -4.64
N ILE A 389 11.09 5.15 -4.37
CA ILE A 389 10.48 4.81 -3.07
C ILE A 389 9.68 3.53 -3.31
N LYS A 390 10.10 2.45 -2.64
CA LYS A 390 9.69 1.06 -2.95
C LYS A 390 10.02 0.73 -4.41
N SER A 391 9.03 0.69 -5.29
CA SER A 391 9.18 0.34 -6.71
C SER A 391 8.89 1.50 -7.67
N HIS A 392 8.48 2.67 -7.16
CA HIS A 392 8.04 3.79 -7.98
C HIS A 392 9.13 4.86 -8.06
N TYR A 393 9.36 5.37 -9.27
CA TYR A 393 10.21 6.53 -9.49
C TYR A 393 9.60 7.77 -8.85
N VAL A 394 10.44 8.55 -8.19
CA VAL A 394 10.05 9.82 -7.57
C VAL A 394 10.93 10.93 -8.10
N LYS A 395 10.37 12.13 -8.17
CA LYS A 395 11.13 13.31 -8.54
C LYS A 395 12.20 13.58 -7.48
N SER A 396 13.47 13.57 -7.86
CA SER A 396 14.55 13.87 -6.93
C SER A 396 15.54 14.87 -7.51
N GLU A 397 16.03 15.75 -6.64
CA GLU A 397 16.97 16.80 -7.01
C GLU A 397 18.05 16.93 -5.94
N GLU A 398 19.27 17.28 -6.37
CA GLU A 398 20.37 17.68 -5.51
C GLU A 398 21.31 18.57 -6.31
N THR A 399 21.89 19.59 -5.69
CA THR A 399 22.86 20.44 -6.40
C THR A 399 24.16 20.60 -5.65
N ILE A 400 25.25 20.46 -6.41
CA ILE A 400 26.61 20.62 -5.96
C ILE A 400 27.16 21.84 -6.68
N ASN A 401 27.30 22.94 -5.94
CA ASN A 401 27.93 24.15 -6.41
C ASN A 401 29.24 24.34 -5.66
N THR A 402 30.35 24.35 -6.38
CA THR A 402 31.68 24.37 -5.77
C THR A 402 32.58 25.38 -6.46
N THR A 403 33.17 26.24 -5.65
CA THR A 403 34.21 27.19 -6.06
C THR A 403 35.51 26.85 -5.33
N ILE A 404 36.59 26.62 -6.07
CA ILE A 404 37.91 26.32 -5.52
C ILE A 404 38.92 27.28 -6.12
N ASP A 405 39.67 27.97 -5.27
CA ASP A 405 40.81 28.81 -5.63
C ASP A 405 42.07 28.22 -4.99
N TRP A 406 43.17 28.13 -5.74
CA TRP A 406 44.46 27.80 -5.18
C TRP A 406 45.58 28.67 -5.72
N ASN A 407 46.53 28.97 -4.84
CA ASN A 407 47.72 29.75 -5.16
C ASN A 407 48.93 29.20 -4.40
N THR A 408 50.04 29.05 -5.11
CA THR A 408 51.33 28.63 -4.56
C THR A 408 52.26 29.82 -4.38
N ASN A 409 52.60 30.11 -3.13
CA ASN A 409 53.61 31.10 -2.77
C ASN A 409 54.89 30.42 -2.29
N LYS A 410 56.03 31.02 -2.59
CA LYS A 410 57.35 30.53 -2.19
C LYS A 410 58.01 31.47 -1.21
N TYR A 411 58.68 30.92 -0.21
CA TYR A 411 59.49 31.69 0.74
C TYR A 411 60.71 30.91 1.19
N HIS A 412 61.72 31.63 1.68
CA HIS A 412 62.99 31.04 2.07
C HIS A 412 63.12 30.93 3.59
N VAL A 413 63.66 29.79 4.04
CA VAL A 413 63.95 29.49 5.43
C VAL A 413 65.42 29.09 5.54
N LYS A 414 66.20 29.83 6.34
CA LYS A 414 67.59 29.49 6.61
C LYS A 414 67.68 28.62 7.87
N TYR A 415 68.33 27.47 7.78
CA TYR A 415 68.71 26.64 8.93
C TYR A 415 70.21 26.72 9.17
N SER A 416 70.58 27.11 10.40
CA SER A 416 71.96 27.20 10.86
C SER A 416 72.13 26.47 12.21
N GLU A 417 73.36 26.38 12.71
CA GLU A 417 73.70 25.74 14.00
C GLU A 417 72.85 26.28 15.16
N PHE A 418 72.51 27.57 15.15
CA PHE A 418 71.84 28.23 16.27
C PHE A 418 70.32 28.34 16.11
N ASN A 419 69.82 28.53 14.89
CA ASN A 419 68.41 28.84 14.66
C ASN A 419 67.92 28.56 13.23
N ILE A 420 66.59 28.58 13.11
CA ILE A 420 65.86 28.65 11.85
C ILE A 420 65.35 30.10 11.70
N THR A 421 65.55 30.72 10.53
CA THR A 421 65.17 32.12 10.28
C THR A 421 64.49 32.30 8.92
N PRO A 422 63.31 32.96 8.86
CA PRO A 422 62.51 33.43 9.99
C PRO A 422 61.92 32.25 10.80
N PRO A 423 61.54 32.43 12.08
CA PRO A 423 60.89 31.39 12.88
C PRO A 423 59.71 30.75 12.15
N GLN A 424 59.58 29.42 12.24
CA GLN A 424 58.56 28.67 11.49
C GLN A 424 57.63 27.90 12.43
N THR A 425 56.59 27.28 11.87
CA THR A 425 55.79 26.31 12.61
C THR A 425 56.64 25.11 13.01
N ARG A 426 56.33 24.50 14.17
CA ARG A 426 57.05 23.32 14.68
C ARG A 426 57.17 22.19 13.65
N ILE A 427 56.16 22.02 12.79
CA ILE A 427 56.14 21.00 11.74
C ILE A 427 57.26 21.24 10.73
N ILE A 428 57.39 22.46 10.22
CA ILE A 428 58.45 22.85 9.28
C ILE A 428 59.81 22.72 9.95
N GLU A 429 59.94 23.22 11.19
CA GLU A 429 61.20 23.17 11.92
C GLU A 429 61.67 21.74 12.16
N ASN A 430 60.79 20.85 12.61
CA ASN A 430 61.09 19.44 12.83
C ASN A 430 61.51 18.76 11.52
N LYS A 431 60.80 19.02 10.41
CA LYS A 431 61.12 18.42 9.10
C LYS A 431 62.51 18.86 8.61
N ILE A 432 62.84 20.14 8.75
CA ILE A 432 64.15 20.69 8.38
C ILE A 432 65.26 20.15 9.28
N ARG A 433 65.07 20.15 10.61
CA ARG A 433 66.04 19.62 11.58
C ARG A 433 66.32 18.13 11.38
N ASN A 434 65.30 17.34 11.05
CA ASN A 434 65.45 15.91 10.78
C ASN A 434 66.30 15.62 9.53
N LYS A 435 66.36 16.55 8.55
CA LYS A 435 67.30 16.42 7.41
C LYS A 435 68.75 16.70 7.83
N GLY A 436 68.97 17.45 8.91
CA GLY A 436 70.30 17.65 9.52
C GLY A 436 71.30 18.46 8.67
N LEU A 437 70.84 19.18 7.64
CA LEU A 437 71.69 19.91 6.71
C LEU A 437 71.51 21.43 6.85
N TYR A 438 72.60 22.14 7.15
CA TYR A 438 72.56 23.60 7.22
C TYR A 438 72.54 24.21 5.82
N GLY A 439 71.69 25.22 5.64
CA GLY A 439 71.44 25.80 4.32
C GLY A 439 70.16 26.62 4.26
N LYS A 440 69.82 27.06 3.05
CA LYS A 440 68.59 27.75 2.73
C LYS A 440 67.62 26.76 2.07
N TYR A 441 66.46 26.59 2.68
CA TYR A 441 65.34 25.82 2.16
C TYR A 441 64.36 26.77 1.50
N GLU A 442 63.91 26.46 0.28
CA GLU A 442 62.75 27.10 -0.33
C GLU A 442 61.51 26.27 0.01
N ILE A 443 60.58 26.89 0.74
CA ILE A 443 59.30 26.29 1.08
C ILE A 443 58.25 26.84 0.12
N SER A 444 57.55 25.92 -0.55
CA SER A 444 56.37 26.22 -1.35
C SER A 444 55.13 25.96 -0.49
N LYS A 445 54.30 27.00 -0.31
CA LYS A 445 53.02 26.93 0.37
C LYS A 445 51.90 27.10 -0.65
N LYS A 446 51.16 26.03 -0.90
CA LYS A 446 49.96 26.03 -1.74
C LYS A 446 48.74 26.20 -0.85
N LYS A 447 48.12 27.38 -0.89
CA LYS A 447 46.86 27.67 -0.20
C LYS A 447 45.72 27.28 -1.14
N LYS A 448 44.82 26.40 -0.69
CA LYS A 448 43.59 26.00 -1.38
C LYS A 448 42.40 26.55 -0.59
N GLN A 449 41.42 27.14 -1.25
CA GLN A 449 40.25 27.73 -0.63
C GLN A 449 38.99 27.19 -1.30
N LEU A 450 38.18 26.48 -0.54
CA LEU A 450 36.91 25.89 -0.97
C LEU A 450 35.75 26.78 -0.51
N ASN A 451 34.90 27.17 -1.46
CA ASN A 451 33.73 28.02 -1.29
C ASN A 451 33.99 29.33 -0.53
N GLY A 452 35.22 29.86 -0.61
CA GLY A 452 35.61 31.07 0.10
C GLY A 452 35.80 30.92 1.62
N VAL A 453 35.48 29.76 2.21
CA VAL A 453 35.48 29.56 3.67
C VAL A 453 36.57 28.58 4.10
N ASN A 454 36.53 27.35 3.58
CA ASN A 454 37.40 26.27 4.03
C ASN A 454 38.78 26.42 3.40
N THR A 455 39.82 26.63 4.22
CA THR A 455 41.20 26.84 3.77
C THR A 455 42.09 25.64 4.11
N TYR A 456 42.76 25.12 3.09
CA TYR A 456 43.73 24.03 3.19
C TYR A 456 45.11 24.54 2.76
N ASN A 457 46.18 24.00 3.35
CA ASN A 457 47.54 24.38 2.99
C ASN A 457 48.37 23.12 2.75
N ASP A 458 49.03 23.06 1.59
CA ASP A 458 50.13 22.13 1.37
C ASP A 458 51.46 22.85 1.54
N LEU A 459 52.40 22.19 2.20
CA LEU A 459 53.74 22.68 2.44
C LEU A 459 54.74 21.68 1.87
N THR A 460 55.59 22.14 0.95
CA THR A 460 56.64 21.31 0.34
C THR A 460 57.98 22.03 0.35
N ILE A 461 59.07 21.26 0.39
CA ILE A 461 60.41 21.78 0.14
C ILE A 461 60.66 21.68 -1.37
N SER A 462 60.72 22.83 -2.05
CA SER A 462 60.88 22.90 -3.50
C SER A 462 62.32 23.10 -3.95
N ASN A 463 63.20 23.59 -3.06
CA ASN A 463 64.61 23.76 -3.36
C ASN A 463 65.46 23.77 -2.08
N PHE A 464 66.74 23.43 -2.22
CA PHE A 464 67.71 23.51 -1.15
C PHE A 464 69.06 24.01 -1.65
N GLN A 465 69.62 24.99 -0.93
CA GLN A 465 70.96 25.51 -1.14
C GLN A 465 71.79 25.31 0.13
N VAL A 466 72.82 24.47 0.03
CA VAL A 466 73.74 24.19 1.16
C VAL A 466 74.50 25.43 1.61
N GLU A 467 74.69 25.57 2.93
CA GLU A 467 75.57 26.60 3.51
C GLU A 467 77.04 26.13 3.49
N GLY A 468 77.96 27.02 3.09
CA GLY A 468 79.38 26.69 3.07
C GLY A 468 79.79 25.81 1.90
N SER A 469 79.69 26.36 0.69
CA SER A 469 80.02 25.77 -0.60
C SER A 469 81.53 25.87 -0.94
N PRO A 470 82.06 25.13 -1.93
CA PRO A 470 83.46 25.28 -2.35
C PRO A 470 83.83 26.72 -2.78
N SER A 471 82.88 27.46 -3.36
CA SER A 471 83.09 28.86 -3.74
C SER A 471 83.32 29.78 -2.53
N ASP A 472 82.92 29.37 -1.32
CA ASP A 472 83.21 30.17 -0.13
C ASP A 472 84.70 30.19 0.24
N ALA A 473 85.52 29.29 -0.32
CA ALA A 473 86.98 29.35 -0.19
C ALA A 473 87.58 30.64 -0.78
N LEU A 474 86.90 31.28 -1.74
CA LEU A 474 87.29 32.57 -2.29
C LEU A 474 87.31 33.67 -1.21
N TYR A 475 86.43 33.59 -0.21
CA TYR A 475 86.46 34.53 0.90
C TYR A 475 87.74 34.36 1.75
N SER A 476 88.21 33.12 1.93
CA SER A 476 89.50 32.85 2.60
C SER A 476 90.72 33.27 1.78
N LEU A 477 90.60 33.39 0.44
CA LEU A 477 91.66 33.96 -0.40
C LEU A 477 91.81 35.48 -0.24
N ILE A 478 90.77 36.18 0.20
CA ILE A 478 90.82 37.63 0.42
C ILE A 478 91.15 37.90 1.90
N ILE A 479 90.40 37.27 2.81
CA ILE A 479 90.57 37.40 4.26
C ILE A 479 90.53 36.00 4.88
N PRO A 480 91.67 35.50 5.38
CA PRO A 480 91.74 34.19 6.03
C PRO A 480 90.77 34.08 7.20
N GLY A 481 90.10 32.96 7.27
CA GLY A 481 89.07 32.66 8.27
C GLY A 481 87.65 32.86 7.75
N LEU A 482 87.40 33.75 6.77
CA LEU A 482 86.02 34.00 6.32
C LEU A 482 85.39 32.82 5.58
N GLY A 483 86.13 32.18 4.67
CA GLY A 483 85.65 30.99 3.96
C GLY A 483 85.47 29.81 4.90
N SER A 484 86.49 29.54 5.73
CA SER A 484 86.42 28.51 6.78
C SER A 484 85.26 28.74 7.75
N GLN A 485 84.90 29.99 8.06
CA GLN A 485 83.75 30.28 8.91
C GLN A 485 82.46 29.76 8.31
N LYS A 486 82.25 29.97 7.01
CA LYS A 486 81.05 29.50 6.30
C LYS A 486 81.04 27.98 6.12
N THR A 487 82.14 27.38 5.71
CA THR A 487 82.23 25.94 5.39
C THR A 487 82.30 25.04 6.62
N THR A 488 82.60 25.60 7.79
CA THR A 488 82.64 24.86 9.08
C THR A 488 81.55 25.31 10.05
N TYR A 489 80.53 26.00 9.54
CA TYR A 489 79.38 26.48 10.31
C TYR A 489 79.78 27.33 11.53
N GLY A 490 80.91 28.05 11.47
CA GLY A 490 81.39 28.93 12.54
C GLY A 490 82.48 28.34 13.44
N LYS A 491 82.77 27.04 13.36
CA LYS A 491 83.68 26.35 14.30
C LYS A 491 85.14 26.83 14.26
N TYR A 492 85.69 27.13 13.07
CA TYR A 492 87.11 27.43 12.91
C TYR A 492 87.43 28.86 12.43
N GLY A 493 86.63 29.45 11.54
CA GLY A 493 87.01 30.68 10.86
C GLY A 493 87.32 31.88 11.76
N LYS A 494 86.53 32.09 12.82
CA LYS A 494 86.80 33.15 13.82
C LYS A 494 88.13 32.94 14.55
N LYS A 495 88.45 31.69 14.90
CA LYS A 495 89.71 31.33 15.59
C LYS A 495 90.93 31.53 14.67
N THR A 496 90.78 31.28 13.36
CA THR A 496 91.84 31.56 12.38
C THR A 496 92.12 33.06 12.34
N LEU A 497 91.09 33.89 12.22
CA LEU A 497 91.24 35.34 12.14
C LEU A 497 91.88 35.93 13.42
N GLN A 498 91.44 35.48 14.60
CA GLN A 498 92.00 35.87 15.89
C GLN A 498 93.49 35.51 16.06
N ARG A 499 93.95 34.43 15.44
CA ARG A 499 95.37 34.01 15.49
C ARG A 499 96.22 34.72 14.44
N LEU A 500 95.65 34.97 13.26
CA LEU A 500 96.40 35.51 12.14
C LEU A 500 96.68 37.01 12.29
N ILE A 501 95.71 37.80 12.77
CA ILE A 501 95.88 39.25 12.96
C ILE A 501 97.10 39.59 13.83
N PRO A 502 97.25 39.06 15.06
CA PRO A 502 98.42 39.36 15.88
C PRO A 502 99.72 38.83 15.27
N LEU A 503 99.67 37.68 14.58
CA LEU A 503 100.85 37.11 13.91
C LEU A 503 101.34 38.01 12.77
N ILE A 504 100.42 38.55 11.95
CA ILE A 504 100.74 39.53 10.91
C ILE A 504 101.31 40.80 11.54
N ALA A 505 100.69 41.31 12.62
CA ALA A 505 101.16 42.51 13.31
C ALA A 505 102.60 42.34 13.85
N ILE A 506 102.90 41.19 14.49
CA ILE A 506 104.25 40.85 14.95
C ILE A 506 105.21 40.75 13.77
N THR A 507 104.81 40.11 12.67
CA THR A 507 105.65 39.93 11.47
C THR A 507 106.00 41.27 10.82
N VAL A 508 105.00 42.14 10.60
CA VAL A 508 105.19 43.48 10.03
C VAL A 508 105.99 44.38 10.98
N GLY A 509 105.70 44.31 12.28
CA GLY A 509 106.46 45.02 13.32
C GLY A 509 107.92 44.62 13.34
N ALA A 510 108.21 43.32 13.31
CA ALA A 510 109.56 42.77 13.26
C ALA A 510 110.32 43.24 12.01
N LYS A 511 109.67 43.27 10.83
CA LYS A 511 110.29 43.81 9.61
C LYS A 511 110.58 45.29 9.71
N THR A 512 109.65 46.06 10.28
CA THR A 512 109.80 47.51 10.47
C THR A 512 110.95 47.81 11.42
N ILE A 513 111.04 47.08 12.54
CA ILE A 513 112.14 47.23 13.51
C ILE A 513 113.46 46.78 12.89
N SER A 514 113.49 45.64 12.19
CA SER A 514 114.68 45.15 11.47
C SER A 514 115.22 46.20 10.49
N ASN A 515 114.35 46.80 9.67
CA ASN A 515 114.75 47.87 8.76
C ASN A 515 115.29 49.10 9.50
N LYS A 516 114.63 49.55 10.57
CA LYS A 516 115.11 50.69 11.39
C LYS A 516 116.48 50.43 12.03
N GLN A 517 116.72 49.21 12.53
CA GLN A 517 118.02 48.85 13.11
C GLN A 517 119.10 48.70 12.04
N TYR A 518 118.73 48.19 10.86
CA TYR A 518 119.63 48.12 9.72
C TYR A 518 120.04 49.51 9.21
N GLU A 519 119.11 50.46 9.16
CA GLU A 519 119.41 51.87 8.85
C GLU A 519 120.42 52.44 9.86
N LYS A 520 120.17 52.26 11.17
CA LYS A 520 121.11 52.68 12.23
C LYS A 520 122.49 52.04 12.10
N TYR A 521 122.54 50.73 11.85
CA TYR A 521 123.76 50.00 11.53
C TYR A 521 124.52 50.64 10.36
N SER A 522 123.84 50.89 9.23
CA SER A 522 124.45 51.46 8.02
C SER A 522 124.98 52.88 8.20
N SER A 523 124.43 53.63 9.16
CA SER A 523 124.80 55.02 9.47
C SER A 523 125.83 55.19 10.60
N SER A 524 126.19 54.11 11.32
CA SER A 524 127.00 54.19 12.54
C SER A 524 128.50 54.10 12.24
N THR A 525 129.30 54.99 12.85
CA THR A 525 130.78 55.01 12.72
C THR A 525 131.52 54.41 13.91
N ASN A 526 130.80 54.08 14.99
CA ASN A 526 131.31 53.44 16.20
C ASN A 526 131.21 51.90 16.10
N SER A 527 132.32 51.20 16.36
CA SER A 527 132.40 49.74 16.26
C SER A 527 131.48 48.99 17.24
N ALA A 528 131.26 49.52 18.45
CA ALA A 528 130.34 48.91 19.42
C ALA A 528 128.87 49.01 18.96
N ASP A 529 128.50 50.15 18.39
CA ASP A 529 127.14 50.41 17.86
C ASP A 529 126.87 49.59 16.58
N LEU A 530 127.89 49.41 15.73
CA LEU A 530 127.82 48.55 14.55
C LEU A 530 127.49 47.09 14.93
N SER A 531 128.15 46.51 15.94
CA SER A 531 127.85 45.14 16.36
C SER A 531 126.44 45.03 16.94
N LEU A 532 126.05 45.96 17.83
CA LEU A 532 124.75 45.96 18.49
C LEU A 532 123.59 46.08 17.49
N TYR A 533 123.65 47.07 16.59
CA TYR A 533 122.58 47.30 15.61
C TYR A 533 122.54 46.21 14.54
N GLY A 534 123.69 45.65 14.15
CA GLY A 534 123.76 44.52 13.21
C GLY A 534 123.13 43.24 13.77
N GLU A 535 123.48 42.85 15.00
CA GLU A 535 122.89 41.68 15.67
C GLU A 535 121.38 41.86 15.90
N SER A 536 120.96 43.07 16.30
CA SER A 536 119.54 43.38 16.48
C SER A 536 118.77 43.30 15.16
N ALA A 537 119.33 43.85 14.07
CA ALA A 537 118.71 43.81 12.74
C ALA A 537 118.53 42.36 12.24
N ASP A 538 119.53 41.50 12.44
CA ASP A 538 119.48 40.07 12.07
C ASP A 538 118.46 39.30 12.92
N LEU A 539 118.44 39.50 14.25
CA LEU A 539 117.47 38.87 15.14
C LEU A 539 116.03 39.21 14.72
N TRP A 540 115.72 40.49 14.52
CA TRP A 540 114.39 40.92 14.07
C TRP A 540 114.06 40.45 12.65
N HIS A 541 115.06 40.32 11.77
CA HIS A 541 114.89 39.73 10.45
C HIS A 541 114.51 38.24 10.52
N ARG A 542 115.18 37.46 11.38
CA ARG A 542 114.82 36.05 11.62
C ARG A 542 113.42 35.90 12.21
N ILE A 543 113.02 36.77 13.14
CA ILE A 543 111.65 36.81 13.68
C ILE A 543 110.65 37.11 12.56
N TYR A 544 110.96 38.06 11.67
CA TYR A 544 110.14 38.34 10.49
C TYR A 544 110.01 37.11 9.58
N LEU A 545 111.11 36.43 9.22
CA LEU A 545 111.07 35.24 8.36
C LEU A 545 110.28 34.08 9.01
N GLY A 546 110.46 33.87 10.32
CA GLY A 546 109.68 32.90 11.09
C GLY A 546 108.19 33.25 11.13
N GLY A 547 107.85 34.51 11.40
CA GLY A 547 106.48 35.01 11.40
C GLY A 547 105.81 34.92 10.02
N LEU A 548 106.55 35.21 8.95
CA LEU A 548 106.08 35.11 7.56
C LEU A 548 105.77 33.66 7.18
N SER A 549 106.65 32.70 7.51
CA SER A 549 106.43 31.29 7.21
C SER A 549 105.21 30.72 7.97
N LEU A 550 105.07 31.06 9.25
CA LEU A 550 103.90 30.67 10.06
C LEU A 550 102.62 31.31 9.52
N SER A 551 102.64 32.60 9.18
CA SER A 551 101.47 33.31 8.64
C SER A 551 101.01 32.70 7.32
N THR A 552 101.95 32.43 6.41
CA THR A 552 101.67 31.81 5.10
C THR A 552 101.12 30.40 5.27
N THR A 553 101.65 29.63 6.21
CA THR A 553 101.15 28.26 6.50
C THR A 553 99.73 28.28 7.04
N VAL A 554 99.43 29.18 7.99
CA VAL A 554 98.07 29.35 8.54
C VAL A 554 97.11 29.80 7.45
N TYR A 555 97.53 30.71 6.58
CA TYR A 555 96.77 31.23 5.43
C TYR A 555 96.37 30.12 4.45
N LEU A 556 97.36 29.38 3.94
CA LEU A 556 97.13 28.31 2.97
C LEU A 556 96.31 27.15 3.56
N ASN A 557 96.53 26.83 4.84
CA ASN A 557 95.75 25.81 5.53
C ASN A 557 94.27 26.22 5.67
N ASP A 558 93.99 27.51 5.87
CA ASP A 558 92.62 28.02 5.93
C ASP A 558 91.90 27.88 4.58
N ILE A 559 92.53 28.26 3.48
CA ILE A 559 91.99 28.09 2.12
C ILE A 559 91.72 26.61 1.82
N ARG A 560 92.72 25.76 2.07
CA ARG A 560 92.60 24.30 1.87
C ARG A 560 91.43 23.74 2.68
N ARG A 561 91.29 24.17 3.94
CA ARG A 561 90.22 23.74 4.84
C ARG A 561 88.85 24.21 4.34
N ALA A 562 88.72 25.46 3.92
CA ALA A 562 87.50 26.00 3.35
C ALA A 562 87.08 25.18 2.12
N LEU A 563 88.04 24.90 1.22
CA LEU A 563 87.80 24.14 0.00
C LEU A 563 87.38 22.68 0.27
N ILE A 564 88.14 21.95 1.11
CA ILE A 564 87.82 20.55 1.45
C ILE A 564 86.45 20.44 2.13
N ASN A 565 86.16 21.29 3.11
CA ASN A 565 84.87 21.23 3.79
C ASN A 565 83.73 21.69 2.88
N GLY A 566 83.96 22.66 2.01
CA GLY A 566 82.99 23.07 0.99
C GLY A 566 82.61 21.92 0.05
N PHE A 567 83.58 21.13 -0.41
CA PHE A 567 83.31 19.93 -1.21
C PHE A 567 82.57 18.85 -0.42
N LYS A 568 82.93 18.65 0.87
CA LYS A 568 82.23 17.70 1.74
C LYS A 568 80.77 18.11 1.95
N ASN A 569 80.50 19.37 2.29
CA ASN A 569 79.14 19.89 2.50
C ASN A 569 78.31 19.73 1.22
N LYS A 570 78.86 20.10 0.06
CA LYS A 570 78.18 19.92 -1.23
C LYS A 570 77.90 18.45 -1.54
N LYS A 571 78.84 17.55 -1.27
CA LYS A 571 78.66 16.11 -1.49
C LYS A 571 77.51 15.56 -0.63
N VAL A 572 77.46 15.90 0.66
CA VAL A 572 76.39 15.47 1.57
C VAL A 572 75.04 16.08 1.16
N ALA A 573 75.04 17.32 0.69
CA ALA A 573 73.83 18.00 0.23
C ALA A 573 73.27 17.46 -1.10
N ASN A 574 74.10 16.84 -1.94
CA ASN A 574 73.69 16.39 -3.27
C ASN A 574 72.53 15.38 -3.22
N ASP A 575 72.49 14.51 -2.20
CA ASP A 575 71.42 13.53 -2.06
C ASP A 575 70.07 14.21 -1.84
N LEU A 576 70.02 15.21 -0.95
CA LEU A 576 68.82 16.02 -0.71
C LEU A 576 68.44 16.86 -1.93
N ILE A 577 69.43 17.44 -2.62
CA ILE A 577 69.18 18.21 -3.85
C ILE A 577 68.60 17.31 -4.94
N TYR A 578 69.10 16.08 -5.05
CA TYR A 578 68.60 15.10 -6.01
C TYR A 578 67.18 14.65 -5.65
N GLU A 579 66.91 14.36 -4.37
CA GLU A 579 65.57 14.04 -3.86
C GLU A 579 64.57 15.14 -4.25
N ILE A 580 64.89 16.41 -3.96
CA ILE A 580 64.03 17.56 -4.27
C ILE A 580 63.84 17.76 -5.78
N LYS A 581 64.87 17.48 -6.60
CA LYS A 581 64.78 17.60 -8.07
C LYS A 581 63.86 16.55 -8.68
N GLN A 582 63.80 15.35 -8.10
CA GLN A 582 62.89 14.30 -8.55
C GLN A 582 61.46 14.63 -8.14
N SER A 583 61.26 15.02 -6.88
CA SER A 583 59.96 15.49 -6.41
C SER A 583 60.11 16.42 -5.19
N PRO A 584 59.31 17.49 -5.09
CA PRO A 584 59.27 18.31 -3.88
C PRO A 584 58.96 17.48 -2.64
N ILE A 585 59.72 17.68 -1.56
CA ILE A 585 59.53 16.89 -0.33
C ILE A 585 58.32 17.42 0.42
N SER A 586 57.30 16.58 0.57
CA SER A 586 56.09 16.94 1.33
C SER A 586 56.39 17.07 2.83
N ILE A 587 55.98 18.21 3.38
CA ILE A 587 55.96 18.50 4.83
C ILE A 587 54.56 18.21 5.36
N GLU A 588 53.55 18.77 4.68
CA GLU A 588 52.15 18.64 5.01
C GLU A 588 51.36 18.68 3.70
N LYS A 589 50.40 17.77 3.53
CA LYS A 589 49.48 17.77 2.40
C LYS A 589 48.06 17.59 2.95
N ARG A 590 47.15 18.46 2.50
CA ARG A 590 45.74 18.36 2.84
C ARG A 590 44.92 18.44 1.56
N ASP A 591 44.18 17.37 1.30
CA ASP A 591 43.26 17.29 0.18
C ASP A 591 41.99 18.08 0.51
N ILE A 592 41.37 18.64 -0.52
CA ILE A 592 40.05 19.26 -0.38
C ILE A 592 39.02 18.16 -0.21
N VAL A 593 38.03 18.42 0.64
CA VAL A 593 36.89 17.54 0.91
C VAL A 593 35.64 18.38 0.68
N LEU A 594 34.79 17.96 -0.25
CA LEU A 594 33.49 18.56 -0.50
C LEU A 594 32.58 18.17 0.66
N GLU A 595 31.83 19.14 1.19
CA GLU A 595 30.94 18.86 2.31
C GLU A 595 29.82 17.91 1.87
N ASN A 596 29.58 16.92 2.73
CA ASN A 596 28.59 15.87 2.50
C ASN A 596 27.18 16.38 2.53
#